data_AF-A0A251XT56-F1
#
_entry.id   AF-A0A251XT56-F1
#
_cell.length_a   1.000
_cell.length_b   1.000
_cell.length_c   1.000
_cell.angle_alpha   90.00
_cell.angle_beta   90.00
_cell.angle_gamma   90.00
#
_symmetry.space_group_name_H-M   'P 1'
#
loop_
_entity.id
_entity.type
_entity.pdbx_description
1 polymer ?
#
loop_
_entity_poly.entity_id
_entity_poly.type
_entity_poly.pdbx_seq_one_letter_code
_entity_poly.pdbx_strand_id
1 'polypeptide(L)'
;MLLDTRAAGFPLHSDSDPDADVDGDRAFERAVSFAASIGVHLQRGGYSVQLVETAGGSAGAGALPPGDSAAEGDLLLHLAEVRPAAVDPERDGVQEVLSDLRRSRRAVPVHAVLGHLDEHEAHRLAGLGAACRPAVAFLAATGRVGGRDDAEAQRILRDAGWHTVVLDEVTRPADAWRAGRTEEMAR
;
A
#
# COMPACT_ATOMS: atom_id res chain seq x y z
N MET A 1 0.23 -7.90 1.91
CA MET A 1 -0.34 -6.55 1.77
C MET A 1 0.73 -5.55 2.14
N LEU A 2 0.90 -4.50 1.36
CA LEU A 2 1.85 -3.42 1.62
C LEU A 2 1.06 -2.15 1.94
N LEU A 3 1.44 -1.44 2.99
CA LEU A 3 0.91 -0.12 3.33
C LEU A 3 2.07 0.87 3.33
N ASP A 4 1.91 1.96 2.59
CA ASP A 4 2.86 3.05 2.66
C ASP A 4 2.68 3.81 3.99
N THR A 5 3.74 3.81 4.79
CA THR A 5 3.80 4.53 6.07
C THR A 5 4.92 5.56 6.06
N ARG A 6 5.46 5.90 4.89
CA ARG A 6 6.53 6.91 4.79
C ARG A 6 5.93 8.29 4.85
N ALA A 7 6.46 9.14 5.72
CA ALA A 7 6.09 10.54 5.78
C ALA A 7 6.24 11.24 4.40
N ALA A 8 7.24 10.84 3.60
CA ALA A 8 7.48 11.38 2.26
C ALA A 8 6.35 11.08 1.24
N GLY A 9 5.60 10.00 1.46
CA GLY A 9 4.43 9.59 0.66
C GLY A 9 3.14 10.32 1.07
N PHE A 10 3.13 10.99 2.21
CA PHE A 10 2.01 11.84 2.64
C PHE A 10 2.54 13.24 2.96
N PRO A 11 3.07 13.94 1.94
CA PRO A 11 4.01 15.03 2.18
C PRO A 11 3.30 16.34 2.48
N LEU A 12 2.80 16.49 3.70
CA LEU A 12 2.35 17.75 4.30
C LEU A 12 2.78 17.82 5.78
N HIS A 13 4.09 17.71 5.99
CA HIS A 13 4.81 18.36 7.11
C HIS A 13 5.69 19.48 6.51
N SER A 14 5.06 20.42 5.81
CA SER A 14 5.75 21.60 5.30
C SER A 14 5.10 22.80 5.97
N ASP A 15 5.82 23.38 6.94
CA ASP A 15 5.51 24.49 7.89
C ASP A 15 4.89 25.79 7.31
N SER A 16 4.21 25.78 6.16
CA SER A 16 3.84 26.99 5.41
C SER A 16 2.35 27.14 5.06
N ASP A 17 1.49 26.13 5.31
CA ASP A 17 0.05 26.27 5.06
C ASP A 17 -0.79 25.40 6.02
N PRO A 18 -1.57 25.98 6.95
CA PRO A 18 -2.34 25.23 7.96
C PRO A 18 -3.47 24.38 7.38
N ASP A 19 -3.93 24.65 6.15
CA ASP A 19 -4.93 23.80 5.47
C ASP A 19 -4.26 22.59 4.77
N ALA A 20 -2.96 22.66 4.50
CA ALA A 20 -2.24 21.58 3.85
C ALA A 20 -1.92 20.43 4.82
N ASP A 21 -1.64 20.71 6.09
CA ASP A 21 -1.47 19.67 7.12
C ASP A 21 -2.72 18.75 7.22
N VAL A 22 -3.92 19.30 6.97
CA VAL A 22 -5.19 18.57 6.98
C VAL A 22 -5.32 17.59 5.80
N ASP A 23 -4.76 17.93 4.63
CA ASP A 23 -4.88 17.10 3.43
C ASP A 23 -3.94 15.89 3.46
N GLY A 24 -2.76 16.03 4.07
CA GLY A 24 -1.80 14.93 4.25
C GLY A 24 -2.33 13.89 5.25
N ASP A 25 -2.84 14.36 6.38
CA ASP A 25 -3.51 13.53 7.37
C ASP A 25 -4.72 12.82 6.77
N ARG A 26 -5.56 13.52 6.00
CA ARG A 26 -6.70 12.90 5.29
C ARG A 26 -6.26 11.84 4.28
N ALA A 27 -5.19 12.08 3.52
CA ALA A 27 -4.68 11.11 2.56
C ALA A 27 -4.13 9.86 3.26
N PHE A 28 -3.46 10.03 4.40
CA PHE A 28 -2.99 8.91 5.20
C PHE A 28 -4.13 8.15 5.89
N GLU A 29 -5.07 8.85 6.53
CA GLU A 29 -6.27 8.24 7.12
C GLU A 29 -7.08 7.47 6.07
N ARG A 30 -7.15 8.01 4.85
CA ARG A 30 -7.72 7.32 3.68
C ARG A 30 -6.91 6.06 3.38
N ALA A 31 -5.59 6.13 3.26
CA ALA A 31 -4.74 4.97 3.03
C ALA A 31 -4.97 3.87 4.07
N VAL A 32 -5.01 4.22 5.36
CA VAL A 32 -5.29 3.28 6.46
C VAL A 32 -6.70 2.68 6.36
N SER A 33 -7.71 3.50 6.06
CA SER A 33 -9.10 3.05 5.90
C SER A 33 -9.28 2.08 4.74
N PHE A 34 -8.64 2.37 3.60
CA PHE A 34 -8.63 1.46 2.46
C PHE A 34 -7.82 0.20 2.76
N ALA A 35 -6.71 0.33 3.48
CA ALA A 35 -5.90 -0.81 3.88
C ALA A 35 -6.69 -1.78 4.75
N ALA A 36 -7.41 -1.26 5.75
CA ALA A 36 -8.31 -2.02 6.60
C ALA A 36 -9.38 -2.74 5.77
N SER A 37 -10.08 -2.02 4.89
CA SER A 37 -11.12 -2.61 4.06
C SER A 37 -10.59 -3.71 3.14
N ILE A 38 -9.46 -3.48 2.46
CA ILE A 38 -8.84 -4.47 1.57
C ILE A 38 -8.39 -5.70 2.36
N GLY A 39 -7.72 -5.51 3.50
CA GLY A 39 -7.29 -6.59 4.37
C GLY A 39 -8.44 -7.47 4.87
N VAL A 40 -9.53 -6.85 5.32
CA VAL A 40 -10.76 -7.55 5.72
C VAL A 40 -11.37 -8.33 4.55
N HIS A 41 -11.46 -7.74 3.36
CA HIS A 41 -11.97 -8.45 2.18
C HIS A 41 -11.09 -9.63 1.77
N LEU A 42 -9.76 -9.50 1.88
CA LEU A 42 -8.82 -10.60 1.63
C LEU A 42 -9.02 -11.73 2.64
N GLN A 43 -9.09 -11.44 3.93
CA GLN A 43 -9.31 -12.47 4.96
C GLN A 43 -10.65 -13.17 4.79
N ARG A 44 -11.72 -12.42 4.52
CA ARG A 44 -13.06 -12.98 4.22
C ARG A 44 -13.09 -13.77 2.91
N GLY A 45 -12.20 -13.45 1.97
CA GLY A 45 -11.95 -14.21 0.76
C GLY A 45 -11.12 -15.49 0.97
N GLY A 46 -10.66 -15.76 2.19
CA GLY A 46 -9.88 -16.94 2.54
C GLY A 46 -8.36 -16.78 2.40
N TYR A 47 -7.85 -15.56 2.21
CA TYR A 47 -6.42 -15.29 2.10
C TYR A 47 -5.79 -15.00 3.46
N SER A 48 -4.61 -15.59 3.72
CA SER A 48 -3.75 -15.11 4.81
C SER A 48 -3.21 -13.73 4.47
N VAL A 49 -3.34 -12.77 5.39
CA VAL A 49 -2.85 -11.40 5.19
C VAL A 49 -1.63 -11.16 6.07
N GLN A 50 -0.50 -10.88 5.42
CA GLN A 50 0.67 -10.30 6.06
C GLN A 50 0.69 -8.81 5.71
N LEU A 51 0.66 -7.94 6.71
CA LEU A 51 0.84 -6.50 6.52
C LEU A 51 2.33 -6.16 6.59
N VAL A 52 2.79 -5.37 5.63
CA VAL A 52 4.15 -4.86 5.57
C VAL A 52 4.07 -3.35 5.44
N GLU A 53 4.87 -2.66 6.24
CA GLU A 53 4.94 -1.20 6.26
C GLU A 53 6.21 -0.74 5.55
N THR A 54 6.09 0.25 4.66
CA THR A 54 7.23 0.73 3.87
C THR A 54 8.29 1.45 4.70
N ALA A 55 7.92 2.12 5.80
CA ALA A 55 8.86 2.81 6.68
C ALA A 55 9.37 1.96 7.87
N GLY A 56 8.62 0.93 8.28
CA GLY A 56 8.87 0.14 9.48
C GLY A 56 9.27 -1.33 9.24
N GLY A 57 9.20 -1.80 8.00
CA GLY A 57 9.40 -3.21 7.66
C GLY A 57 8.18 -4.09 7.93
N SER A 58 8.37 -5.41 7.95
CA SER A 58 7.36 -6.32 8.48
C SER A 58 7.32 -6.19 10.00
N ALA A 59 6.21 -5.72 10.56
CA ALA A 59 6.03 -5.55 12.00
C ALA A 59 5.90 -6.89 12.75
N GLY A 60 6.81 -7.86 12.55
CA GLY A 60 6.87 -9.14 13.28
C GLY A 60 5.62 -10.06 13.21
N ALA A 61 4.51 -9.57 12.67
CA ALA A 61 3.26 -10.28 12.52
C ALA A 61 3.42 -11.21 11.32
N GLY A 62 3.73 -12.47 11.61
CA GLY A 62 3.58 -13.55 10.63
C GLY A 62 2.20 -13.49 9.99
N ALA A 63 2.08 -13.98 8.75
CA ALA A 63 0.83 -13.95 8.00
C ALA A 63 -0.35 -14.43 8.85
N LEU A 64 -1.34 -13.57 9.05
CA LEU A 64 -2.50 -13.87 9.88
C LEU A 64 -3.35 -14.92 9.16
N PRO A 65 -3.71 -16.04 9.82
CA PRO A 65 -4.48 -17.11 9.18
C PRO A 65 -5.88 -16.64 8.80
N PRO A 66 -6.43 -17.08 7.66
CA PRO A 66 -7.75 -16.67 7.19
C PRO A 66 -8.86 -17.24 8.05
N GLY A 67 -10.00 -16.54 8.10
CA GLY A 67 -11.23 -17.05 8.71
C GLY A 67 -11.27 -17.05 10.25
N ASP A 68 -10.21 -16.58 10.90
CA ASP A 68 -10.21 -16.32 12.34
C ASP A 68 -10.66 -14.87 12.60
N SER A 69 -11.77 -14.68 13.33
CA SER A 69 -12.23 -13.35 13.70
C SER A 69 -11.22 -12.60 14.57
N ALA A 70 -10.35 -13.31 15.30
CA ALA A 70 -9.25 -12.70 16.03
C ALA A 70 -8.22 -12.10 15.07
N ALA A 71 -7.89 -12.80 13.98
CA ALA A 71 -6.98 -12.30 12.94
C ALA A 71 -7.52 -11.05 12.22
N GLU A 72 -8.84 -10.92 12.05
CA GLU A 72 -9.45 -9.69 11.53
C GLU A 72 -9.32 -8.54 12.55
N GLY A 73 -9.61 -8.81 13.82
CA GLY A 73 -9.47 -7.83 14.91
C GLY A 73 -8.04 -7.34 15.09
N ASP A 74 -7.06 -8.25 15.06
CA ASP A 74 -5.63 -7.95 15.24
C ASP A 74 -5.10 -7.04 14.12
N LEU A 75 -5.50 -7.31 12.87
CA LEU A 75 -5.15 -6.44 11.73
C LEU A 75 -5.70 -5.02 11.91
N LEU A 76 -6.97 -4.91 12.33
CA LEU A 76 -7.62 -3.61 12.52
C LEU A 76 -7.02 -2.84 13.71
N LEU A 77 -6.68 -3.54 14.79
CA LEU A 77 -6.01 -2.95 15.94
C LEU A 77 -4.62 -2.42 15.56
N HIS A 78 -3.84 -3.21 14.82
CA HIS A 78 -2.55 -2.77 14.30
C HIS A 78 -2.68 -1.53 13.41
N LEU A 79 -3.60 -1.55 12.44
CA LEU A 79 -3.82 -0.43 11.53
C LEU A 79 -4.26 0.85 12.25
N ALA A 80 -4.94 0.75 13.40
CA ALA A 80 -5.30 1.91 14.21
C ALA A 80 -4.08 2.57 14.89
N GLU A 81 -3.01 1.83 15.11
CA GLU A 81 -1.77 2.29 15.74
C GLU A 81 -0.74 2.82 14.73
N VAL A 82 -0.87 2.45 13.45
CA VAL A 82 0.06 2.85 12.37
C VAL A 82 0.10 4.38 12.20
N ARG A 83 1.32 4.92 12.05
CA ARG A 83 1.58 6.36 11.86
C ARG A 83 2.59 6.56 10.72
N PRO A 84 2.56 7.71 10.02
CA PRO A 84 3.62 8.06 9.09
C PRO A 84 4.95 8.18 9.86
N ALA A 85 6.01 7.62 9.29
CA ALA A 85 7.34 7.62 9.86
C ALA A 85 8.39 7.98 8.81
N ALA A 86 9.55 8.48 9.26
CA ALA A 86 10.73 8.57 8.41
C ALA A 86 11.17 7.16 7.98
N VAL A 87 11.69 7.03 6.76
CA VAL A 87 12.23 5.75 6.27
C VAL A 87 13.43 5.36 7.14
N ASP A 88 13.37 4.18 7.74
CA ASP A 88 14.52 3.56 8.36
C ASP A 88 15.41 2.94 7.26
N PRO A 89 16.65 3.42 7.06
CA PRO A 89 17.54 2.89 6.03
C PRO A 89 17.98 1.44 6.30
N GLU A 90 17.86 0.96 7.54
CA GLU A 90 18.17 -0.42 7.92
C GLU A 90 16.97 -1.35 7.76
N ARG A 91 15.75 -0.82 7.59
CA ARG A 91 14.50 -1.59 7.51
C ARG A 91 13.66 -1.15 6.31
N ASP A 92 13.95 -1.75 5.15
CA ASP A 92 13.15 -1.57 3.94
C ASP A 92 12.17 -2.74 3.77
N GLY A 93 10.90 -2.49 4.13
CA GLY A 93 9.84 -3.50 4.03
C GLY A 93 9.62 -4.03 2.60
N VAL A 94 9.89 -3.23 1.57
CA VAL A 94 9.78 -3.70 0.18
C VAL A 94 10.89 -4.69 -0.13
N GLN A 95 12.11 -4.45 0.35
CA GLN A 95 13.24 -5.38 0.16
C GLN A 95 13.08 -6.66 0.98
N GLU A 96 12.52 -6.58 2.19
CA GLU A 96 12.18 -7.76 2.99
C GLU A 96 11.22 -8.68 2.22
N VAL A 97 10.12 -8.12 1.70
CA VAL A 97 9.13 -8.87 0.91
C VAL A 97 9.77 -9.48 -0.34
N LEU A 98 10.55 -8.71 -1.09
CA LEU A 98 11.27 -9.21 -2.26
C LEU A 98 12.21 -10.37 -1.91
N SER A 99 12.91 -10.29 -0.79
CA SER A 99 13.82 -11.33 -0.31
C SER A 99 13.07 -12.61 0.06
N ASP A 100 11.92 -12.47 0.73
CA ASP A 100 11.07 -13.60 1.12
C ASP A 100 10.39 -14.27 -0.07
N LEU A 101 9.95 -13.49 -1.05
CA LEU A 101 9.42 -14.00 -2.33
C LEU A 101 10.46 -14.82 -3.09
N ARG A 102 11.68 -14.29 -3.20
CA ARG A 102 12.80 -14.99 -3.86
C ARG A 102 13.12 -16.31 -3.17
N ARG A 103 13.06 -16.34 -1.83
CA ARG A 103 13.30 -17.56 -1.03
C ARG A 103 12.18 -18.58 -1.17
N SER A 104 10.93 -18.13 -1.13
CA SER A 104 9.75 -19.01 -1.14
C SER A 104 9.41 -19.57 -2.53
N ARG A 105 9.89 -18.93 -3.62
CA ARG A 105 9.58 -19.26 -5.03
C ARG A 105 8.09 -19.36 -5.34
N ARG A 106 7.23 -18.75 -4.52
CA ARG A 106 5.80 -18.67 -4.73
C ARG A 106 5.44 -17.27 -5.15
N ALA A 107 4.77 -17.15 -6.29
CA ALA A 107 4.08 -15.92 -6.64
C ALA A 107 2.90 -15.77 -5.68
N VAL A 108 2.94 -14.75 -4.83
CA VAL A 108 1.79 -14.36 -4.00
C VAL A 108 1.23 -13.03 -4.50
N PRO A 109 -0.10 -12.85 -4.44
CA PRO A 109 -0.72 -11.57 -4.76
C PRO A 109 -0.21 -10.45 -3.85
N VAL A 110 0.06 -9.28 -4.42
CA VAL A 110 0.40 -8.08 -3.66
C VAL A 110 -0.67 -7.02 -3.89
N HIS A 111 -1.22 -6.53 -2.78
CA HIS A 111 -2.08 -5.37 -2.73
C HIS A 111 -1.33 -4.31 -1.93
N ALA A 112 -1.00 -3.20 -2.58
CA ALA A 112 -0.25 -2.10 -2.01
C ALA A 112 -1.15 -0.86 -1.90
N VAL A 113 -1.23 -0.23 -0.74
CA VAL A 113 -1.87 1.08 -0.57
C VAL A 113 -0.77 2.11 -0.39
N LEU A 114 -0.66 3.04 -1.32
CA LEU A 114 0.52 3.89 -1.51
C LEU A 114 0.13 5.37 -1.45
N GLY A 115 1.01 6.19 -0.88
CA GLY A 115 0.92 7.63 -0.97
C GLY A 115 1.50 8.16 -2.29
N HIS A 116 1.96 9.40 -2.26
CA HIS A 116 2.78 10.04 -3.29
C HIS A 116 4.02 9.19 -3.57
N LEU A 117 4.40 9.05 -4.84
CA LEU A 117 5.50 8.22 -5.28
C LEU A 117 6.47 9.01 -6.15
N ASP A 118 7.75 8.91 -5.84
CA ASP A 118 8.79 9.32 -6.77
C ASP A 118 9.21 8.18 -7.73
N GLU A 119 10.02 8.53 -8.73
CA GLU A 119 10.52 7.55 -9.71
C GLU A 119 11.37 6.46 -9.03
N HIS A 120 12.16 6.80 -8.01
CA HIS A 120 13.04 5.86 -7.35
C HIS A 120 12.23 4.79 -6.61
N GLU A 121 11.15 5.19 -5.94
CA GLU A 121 10.18 4.33 -5.26
C GLU A 121 9.42 3.44 -6.23
N ALA A 122 8.95 4.01 -7.35
CA ALA A 122 8.28 3.24 -8.39
C ALA A 122 9.18 2.14 -8.97
N HIS A 123 10.46 2.40 -9.18
CA HIS A 123 11.42 1.38 -9.62
C HIS A 123 11.62 0.27 -8.58
N ARG A 124 11.63 0.60 -7.27
CA ARG A 124 11.70 -0.42 -6.22
C ARG A 124 10.45 -1.33 -6.25
N LEU A 125 9.27 -0.74 -6.38
CA LEU A 125 8.00 -1.47 -6.47
C LEU A 125 7.82 -2.23 -7.79
N ALA A 126 8.37 -1.74 -8.91
CA ALA A 126 8.34 -2.43 -10.19
C ALA A 126 8.95 -3.84 -10.11
N GLY A 127 10.05 -4.00 -9.36
CA GLY A 127 10.66 -5.31 -9.10
C GLY A 127 9.72 -6.30 -8.40
N LEU A 128 8.81 -5.80 -7.56
CA LEU A 128 7.81 -6.60 -6.86
C LEU A 128 6.66 -7.00 -7.77
N GLY A 129 6.15 -6.08 -8.61
CA GLY A 129 5.09 -6.38 -9.58
C GLY A 129 5.48 -7.44 -10.61
N ALA A 130 6.76 -7.50 -11.01
CA ALA A 130 7.26 -8.55 -11.88
C ALA A 130 7.21 -9.96 -11.22
N ALA A 131 7.35 -10.02 -9.89
CA ALA A 131 7.39 -11.26 -9.12
C ALA A 131 6.02 -11.71 -8.58
N CYS A 132 5.04 -10.80 -8.52
CA CYS A 132 3.74 -11.01 -7.89
C CYS A 132 2.61 -10.82 -8.89
N ARG A 133 1.70 -11.80 -8.99
CA ARG A 133 0.49 -11.67 -9.80
C ARG A 133 -0.73 -12.18 -9.03
N PRO A 134 -1.80 -11.36 -8.89
CA PRO A 134 -1.88 -9.95 -9.27
C PRO A 134 -1.00 -9.03 -8.39
N ALA A 135 -0.60 -7.87 -8.95
CA ALA A 135 0.02 -6.77 -8.23
C ALA A 135 -0.86 -5.53 -8.41
N VAL A 136 -1.50 -5.07 -7.34
CA VAL A 136 -2.45 -3.95 -7.35
C VAL A 136 -1.94 -2.84 -6.46
N ALA A 137 -1.84 -1.62 -7.00
CA ALA A 137 -1.44 -0.41 -6.31
C ALA A 137 -2.64 0.53 -6.18
N PHE A 138 -3.13 0.71 -4.95
CA PHE A 138 -4.15 1.68 -4.58
C PHE A 138 -3.48 2.98 -4.17
N LEU A 139 -3.69 4.07 -4.91
CA LEU A 139 -2.97 5.32 -4.74
C LEU A 139 -3.84 6.32 -3.96
N ALA A 140 -3.49 6.55 -2.69
CA ALA A 140 -4.21 7.39 -1.74
C ALA A 140 -3.90 8.89 -1.85
N ALA A 141 -2.74 9.22 -2.41
CA ALA A 141 -2.38 10.56 -2.83
C ALA A 141 -1.90 10.47 -4.28
N THR A 142 -2.56 11.19 -5.17
CA THR A 142 -2.15 11.27 -6.59
C THR A 142 -2.20 12.70 -7.07
N GLY A 143 -1.20 13.10 -7.84
CA GLY A 143 -1.20 14.36 -8.56
C GLY A 143 0.04 15.17 -8.24
N ARG A 144 -0.09 16.50 -8.26
CA ARG A 144 1.02 17.40 -7.98
C ARG A 144 1.00 17.86 -6.54
N VAL A 145 1.94 17.37 -5.72
CA VAL A 145 2.09 17.79 -4.32
C VAL A 145 3.49 18.36 -4.11
N GLY A 146 3.59 19.60 -3.61
CA GLY A 146 4.87 20.27 -3.38
C GLY A 146 5.78 20.35 -4.62
N GLY A 147 5.20 20.40 -5.83
CA GLY A 147 5.94 20.42 -7.10
C GLY A 147 6.38 19.04 -7.62
N ARG A 148 6.13 17.95 -6.88
CA ARG A 148 6.36 16.57 -7.33
C ARG A 148 5.16 16.05 -8.11
N ASP A 149 5.39 15.31 -9.17
CA ASP A 149 4.37 14.79 -10.08
C ASP A 149 4.48 13.26 -10.17
N ASP A 150 3.43 12.56 -9.76
CA ASP A 150 3.39 11.09 -9.72
C ASP A 150 3.26 10.44 -11.11
N ALA A 151 3.04 11.22 -12.18
CA ALA A 151 2.68 10.67 -13.49
C ALA A 151 3.73 9.67 -14.02
N GLU A 152 5.01 9.97 -13.84
CA GLU A 152 6.10 9.09 -14.27
C GLU A 152 6.21 7.85 -13.37
N ALA A 153 6.09 8.00 -12.06
CA ALA A 153 6.05 6.90 -11.11
C ALA A 153 4.90 5.91 -11.43
N GLN A 154 3.70 6.43 -11.72
CA GLN A 154 2.55 5.62 -12.13
C GLN A 154 2.76 4.92 -13.47
N ARG A 155 3.50 5.54 -14.41
CA ARG A 155 3.87 4.92 -15.68
C ARG A 155 4.81 3.73 -15.44
N ILE A 156 5.85 3.91 -14.62
CA ILE A 156 6.80 2.85 -14.25
C ILE A 156 6.08 1.65 -13.63
N LEU A 157 5.14 1.88 -12.71
CA LEU A 157 4.36 0.80 -12.08
C LEU A 157 3.53 0.02 -13.12
N ARG A 158 2.79 0.73 -13.98
CA ARG A 158 1.96 0.10 -15.01
C ARG A 158 2.79 -0.69 -16.03
N ASP A 159 3.92 -0.14 -16.47
CA ASP A 159 4.86 -0.80 -17.37
C ASP A 159 5.45 -2.08 -16.74
N ALA A 160 5.59 -2.10 -15.41
CA ALA A 160 6.00 -3.26 -14.63
C ALA A 160 4.87 -4.27 -14.34
N GLY A 161 3.66 -4.02 -14.85
CA GLY A 161 2.52 -4.93 -14.76
C GLY A 161 1.65 -4.74 -13.52
N TRP A 162 1.83 -3.64 -12.77
CA TRP A 162 0.91 -3.26 -11.70
C TRP A 162 -0.41 -2.73 -12.26
N HIS A 163 -1.50 -3.14 -11.63
CA HIS A 163 -2.81 -2.48 -11.80
C HIS A 163 -2.90 -1.31 -10.82
N THR A 164 -3.14 -0.09 -11.32
CA THR A 164 -3.22 1.11 -10.48
C THR A 164 -4.67 1.55 -10.30
N VAL A 165 -5.11 1.71 -9.05
CA VAL A 165 -6.44 2.21 -8.68
C VAL A 165 -6.27 3.51 -7.89
N VAL A 166 -6.80 4.61 -8.38
CA VAL A 166 -6.75 5.91 -7.68
C VAL A 166 -7.83 5.94 -6.60
N LEU A 167 -7.48 6.41 -5.40
CA LEU A 167 -8.39 6.57 -4.27
C LEU A 167 -8.69 8.06 -4.05
N ASP A 168 -9.57 8.61 -4.88
CA ASP A 168 -10.04 9.99 -4.70
C ASP A 168 -10.96 10.11 -3.47
N GLU A 169 -11.39 11.34 -3.16
CA GLU A 169 -12.20 11.63 -1.98
C GLU A 169 -13.59 10.99 -1.99
N VAL A 170 -14.10 10.63 -3.18
CA VAL A 170 -15.43 10.06 -3.36
C VAL A 170 -15.40 8.54 -3.50
N THR A 171 -14.20 7.97 -3.71
CA THR A 171 -14.00 6.54 -3.83
C THR A 171 -14.35 5.86 -2.50
N ARG A 172 -15.24 4.88 -2.56
CA ARG A 172 -15.58 4.07 -1.39
C ARG A 172 -14.66 2.85 -1.32
N PRO A 173 -14.29 2.37 -0.12
CA PRO A 173 -13.42 1.20 0.04
C PRO A 173 -13.90 -0.06 -0.69
N ALA A 174 -15.21 -0.31 -0.70
CA ALA A 174 -15.79 -1.44 -1.42
C ALA A 174 -15.68 -1.31 -2.95
N ASP A 175 -15.72 -0.08 -3.47
CA ASP A 175 -15.64 0.17 -4.92
C ASP A 175 -14.20 0.05 -5.42
N ALA A 176 -13.22 0.56 -4.66
CA ALA A 176 -11.80 0.32 -4.98
C ALA A 176 -11.47 -1.18 -4.95
N TRP A 177 -11.95 -1.92 -3.94
CA TRP A 177 -11.76 -3.37 -3.89
C TRP A 177 -12.29 -4.08 -5.14
N ARG A 178 -13.49 -3.69 -5.61
CA ARG A 178 -14.05 -4.23 -6.86
C ARG A 178 -13.16 -3.89 -8.05
N ALA A 179 -12.72 -2.64 -8.18
CA ALA A 179 -11.83 -2.21 -9.25
C ALA A 179 -10.50 -2.99 -9.28
N GLY A 180 -9.95 -3.32 -8.10
CA GLY A 180 -8.76 -4.16 -7.97
C GLY A 180 -8.98 -5.63 -8.38
N ARG A 181 -10.16 -6.19 -8.07
CA ARG A 181 -10.51 -7.58 -8.44
C ARG A 181 -10.89 -7.78 -9.90
N THR A 182 -11.49 -6.79 -10.56
CA THR A 182 -12.00 -6.95 -11.93
C THR A 182 -10.88 -7.29 -12.93
N GLU A 183 -9.64 -6.86 -12.69
CA GLU A 183 -8.49 -7.27 -13.52
C GLU A 183 -7.92 -8.65 -13.15
N GLU A 184 -8.09 -9.12 -11.91
CA GLU A 184 -7.66 -10.46 -11.49
C GLU A 184 -8.39 -11.56 -12.28
N MET A 185 -9.65 -11.32 -12.66
CA MET A 185 -10.49 -12.28 -13.41
C MET A 185 -10.38 -12.16 -14.94
N ALA A 186 -9.74 -11.11 -15.47
CA ALA A 186 -9.62 -10.86 -16.91
C ALA A 186 -8.33 -11.43 -17.53
N ARG A 187 -7.47 -12.07 -16.74
CA ARG A 187 -6.23 -12.74 -17.15
C ARG A 187 -6.31 -14.23 -16.86
#